data_AF-A0A820QH83-F1
#
_entry.id   AF-A0A820QH83-F1
#
_cell.length_a   1.000
_cell.length_b   1.000
_cell.length_c   1.000
_cell.angle_alpha   90.00
_cell.angle_beta   90.00
_cell.angle_gamma   90.00
#
_symmetry.space_group_name_H-M   'P 1'
#
loop_
_entity.id
_entity.type
_entity.pdbx_description
1 polymer ?
#
loop_
_entity_poly.entity_id
_entity_poly.type
_entity_poly.pdbx_seq_one_letter_code
_entity_poly.pdbx_strand_id
1 'polypeptide(L)'
;MKSFSINRQLITSTMKPNKESEEVAAAEGIFVYHGVKHGHSYSSPQCTTNVIKTIFSPCSAIRKSISCGRTKCSSIALNVLAPFHSTNFS
;
A
#
# COMPACT_ATOMS: atom_id res chain seq x y z
N MET A 1 -17.74 26.55 10.86
CA MET A 1 -16.28 26.53 10.56
C MET A 1 -16.06 25.55 9.42
N LYS A 2 -15.15 25.91 8.51
CA LYS A 2 -15.17 25.60 7.07
C LYS A 2 -15.16 24.10 6.74
N SER A 3 -16.12 23.69 5.90
CA SER A 3 -16.12 22.41 5.19
C SER A 3 -14.86 22.34 4.32
N PHE A 4 -13.91 21.48 4.69
CA PHE A 4 -12.82 21.10 3.81
C PHE A 4 -13.33 19.96 2.94
N SER A 5 -14.03 20.32 1.87
CA SER A 5 -14.24 19.45 0.73
C SER A 5 -12.88 19.26 0.05
N ILE A 6 -12.12 18.26 0.50
CA ILE A 6 -10.87 17.88 -0.14
C ILE A 6 -11.30 17.22 -1.45
N ASN A 7 -11.09 17.95 -2.55
CA ASN A 7 -11.28 17.49 -3.91
C ASN A 7 -10.74 16.06 -4.07
N ARG A 8 -11.66 15.09 -4.14
CA ARG A 8 -11.41 13.69 -4.54
C ARG A 8 -11.09 13.60 -6.03
N GLN A 9 -10.29 14.51 -6.55
CA GLN A 9 -9.60 14.33 -7.82
C GLN A 9 -8.30 13.61 -7.51
N LEU A 10 -8.46 12.35 -7.11
CA LEU A 10 -7.38 11.41 -6.95
C LEU A 10 -6.87 11.11 -8.36
N ILE A 11 -5.98 11.97 -8.86
CA ILE A 11 -4.87 11.69 -9.77
C ILE A 11 -5.08 10.40 -10.59
N THR A 12 -6.16 10.35 -11.39
CA THR A 12 -6.30 9.39 -12.47
C THR A 12 -5.48 9.96 -13.61
N SER A 13 -4.16 10.03 -13.43
CA SER A 13 -3.26 10.10 -14.58
C SER A 13 -3.48 8.79 -15.32
N THR A 14 -4.17 8.86 -16.44
CA THR A 14 -4.55 7.74 -17.30
C THR A 14 -3.31 7.11 -17.91
N MET A 15 -2.53 6.39 -17.11
CA MET A 15 -1.61 5.37 -17.60
C MET A 15 -2.42 4.07 -17.61
N LYS A 16 -2.56 3.44 -18.77
CA LYS A 16 -3.13 2.08 -18.82
C LYS A 16 -2.33 1.22 -17.85
N PRO A 17 -2.96 0.59 -16.84
CA PRO A 17 -2.24 -0.31 -15.96
C PRO A 17 -1.65 -1.42 -16.83
N ASN A 18 -0.32 -1.52 -16.84
CA ASN A 18 0.33 -2.72 -17.35
C ASN A 18 0.30 -3.77 -16.23
N LYS A 19 0.29 -5.05 -16.58
CA LYS A 19 0.19 -6.13 -15.60
C LYS A 19 1.26 -6.03 -14.50
N GLU A 20 2.47 -5.60 -14.87
CA GLU A 20 3.57 -5.38 -13.93
C GLU A 20 3.29 -4.25 -12.92
N SER A 21 2.67 -3.14 -13.33
CA SER A 21 2.33 -2.01 -12.46
C SER A 21 1.24 -2.36 -11.44
N GLU A 22 0.30 -3.23 -11.81
CA GLU A 22 -0.72 -3.75 -10.89
C GLU A 22 -0.10 -4.68 -9.85
N GLU A 23 0.79 -5.58 -10.28
CA GLU A 23 1.52 -6.48 -9.38
C GLU A 23 2.43 -5.71 -8.41
N VAL A 24 3.08 -4.64 -8.86
CA VAL A 24 3.87 -3.74 -7.99
C VAL A 24 2.96 -2.99 -7.02
N ALA A 25 1.85 -2.41 -7.48
CA ALA A 25 0.91 -1.73 -6.61
C ALA A 25 0.31 -2.66 -5.55
N ALA A 26 0.01 -3.91 -5.91
CA ALA A 26 -0.45 -4.93 -4.99
C ALA A 26 0.62 -5.28 -3.95
N ALA A 27 1.88 -5.47 -4.35
CA ALA A 27 2.98 -5.74 -3.45
C ALA A 27 3.21 -4.59 -2.44
N GLU A 28 3.16 -3.34 -2.91
CA GLU A 28 3.28 -2.16 -2.06
C GLU A 28 2.08 -2.03 -1.11
N GLY A 29 0.86 -2.28 -1.61
CA GLY A 29 -0.35 -2.30 -0.81
C GLY A 29 -0.30 -3.34 0.31
N ILE A 30 0.16 -4.57 0.01
CA ILE A 30 0.34 -5.65 1.00
C ILE A 30 1.35 -5.24 2.06
N PHE A 31 2.49 -4.65 1.66
CA PHE A 31 3.52 -4.21 2.60
C PHE A 31 2.99 -3.13 3.56
N VAL A 32 2.26 -2.15 3.03
CA VAL A 32 1.67 -1.06 3.82
C VAL A 32 0.56 -1.58 4.73
N TYR A 33 -0.34 -2.42 4.21
CA TYR A 33 -1.41 -3.03 5.00
C TYR A 33 -0.85 -3.88 6.14
N HIS A 34 0.16 -4.71 5.86
CA HIS A 34 0.85 -5.52 6.85
C HIS A 34 1.44 -4.64 7.97
N GLY A 35 2.13 -3.54 7.60
CA GLY A 35 2.68 -2.59 8.57
C GLY A 35 1.60 -1.96 9.46
N VAL A 36 0.49 -1.51 8.86
CA VAL A 36 -0.62 -0.86 9.59
C VAL A 36 -1.36 -1.85 10.50
N LYS A 37 -1.62 -3.08 10.03
CA LYS A 37 -2.46 -4.05 10.75
C LYS A 37 -1.67 -4.90 11.75
N HIS A 38 -0.48 -5.36 11.37
CA HIS A 38 0.31 -6.32 12.14
C HIS A 38 1.57 -5.74 12.75
N GLY A 39 1.97 -4.51 12.43
CA GLY A 39 3.22 -3.89 12.90
C GLY A 39 3.39 -3.89 14.43
N HIS A 40 2.29 -3.82 15.18
CA HIS A 40 2.28 -3.77 16.65
C HIS A 40 2.33 -5.14 17.35
N SER A 41 2.28 -6.26 16.62
CA SER A 41 2.35 -7.60 17.21
C SER A 41 3.80 -8.03 17.50
N TYR A 42 4.03 -8.81 18.56
CA TYR A 42 5.33 -9.42 18.82
C TYR A 42 5.76 -10.39 17.69
N SER A 43 4.79 -10.96 16.98
CA SER A 43 5.04 -11.81 15.80
C SER A 43 5.27 -11.00 14.52
N SER A 44 5.11 -9.67 14.56
CA SER A 44 5.27 -8.77 13.40
C SER A 44 6.58 -8.98 12.63
N PRO A 45 7.74 -9.22 13.26
CA PRO A 45 9.01 -9.40 12.53
C PRO A 45 9.02 -10.67 11.68
N GLN A 46 8.40 -11.75 12.16
CA GLN A 46 8.35 -13.03 11.46
C GLN A 46 7.47 -12.93 10.21
N CYS A 47 6.27 -12.34 10.34
CA CYS A 47 5.41 -12.10 9.17
C CYS A 47 6.00 -11.06 8.22
N THR A 48 6.68 -10.02 8.72
CA THR A 48 7.38 -9.04 7.87
C THR A 48 8.45 -9.71 7.03
N THR A 49 9.23 -10.63 7.62
CA THR A 49 10.25 -11.40 6.89
C THR A 49 9.63 -12.26 5.78
N ASN A 50 8.48 -12.88 6.03
CA ASN A 50 7.77 -13.68 5.02
C ASN A 50 7.20 -12.80 3.88
N VAL A 51 6.64 -11.64 4.21
CA VAL A 51 6.13 -10.66 3.25
C VAL A 51 7.28 -10.10 2.39
N ILE A 52 8.42 -9.79 2.99
CA ILE A 52 9.59 -9.33 2.24
C ILE A 52 10.12 -10.43 1.32
N LYS A 53 10.21 -11.69 1.78
CA LYS A 53 10.66 -12.82 0.93
C LYS A 53 9.76 -13.04 -0.28
N THR A 54 8.45 -12.88 -0.12
CA THR A 54 7.49 -13.05 -1.21
C THR A 54 7.57 -11.90 -2.21
N ILE A 55 7.67 -10.66 -1.73
CA ILE A 55 7.75 -9.46 -2.59
C ILE A 55 9.10 -9.36 -3.31
N PHE A 56 10.21 -9.63 -2.62
CA PHE A 56 11.58 -9.48 -3.12
C PHE A 56 12.20 -10.79 -3.61
N SER A 57 11.35 -11.77 -3.96
CA SER A 57 11.82 -13.04 -4.53
C SER A 57 12.70 -12.79 -5.77
N PRO A 58 13.87 -13.46 -5.89
CA PRO A 58 14.88 -13.15 -6.91
C PRO A 58 14.40 -13.36 -8.35
N CYS A 59 13.38 -14.19 -8.57
CA CYS A 59 12.78 -14.42 -9.89
C CYS A 59 11.68 -13.40 -10.27
N SER A 60 11.31 -12.50 -9.37
CA SER A 60 10.18 -11.59 -9.58
C SER A 60 10.61 -10.29 -10.28
N ALA A 61 9.96 -9.96 -11.40
CA ALA A 61 10.11 -8.66 -12.07
C ALA A 61 9.74 -7.48 -11.14
N ILE A 62 8.83 -7.74 -10.18
CA ILE A 62 8.35 -6.80 -9.15
C ILE A 62 9.51 -6.27 -8.29
N ARG A 63 10.56 -7.08 -8.05
CA ARG A 63 11.71 -6.70 -7.23
C ARG A 63 12.44 -5.47 -7.78
N LYS A 64 12.48 -5.29 -9.10
CA LYS A 64 13.22 -4.21 -9.75
C LYS A 64 12.44 -2.90 -9.77
N SER A 65 11.11 -2.98 -9.69
CA SER A 65 10.19 -1.85 -9.85
C SER A 65 9.57 -1.39 -8.54
N ILE A 66 9.66 -2.19 -7.47
CA ILE A 66 9.15 -1.79 -6.15
C ILE A 66 9.99 -0.66 -5.54
N SER A 67 9.32 0.40 -5.11
CA SER A 67 9.93 1.56 -4.47
C SER A 67 9.00 2.12 -3.39
N CYS A 68 8.71 1.31 -2.36
CA CYS A 68 7.95 1.76 -1.19
C CYS A 68 8.89 2.32 -0.12
N GLY A 69 9.25 3.60 -0.26
CA GLY A 69 9.85 4.37 0.82
C GLY A 69 8.81 4.92 1.80
N ARG A 70 9.25 5.55 2.90
CA ARG A 70 8.37 6.10 3.96
C ARG A 70 7.23 6.96 3.41
N THR A 71 7.52 7.88 2.49
CA THR A 71 6.54 8.81 1.92
C THR A 71 5.48 8.08 1.09
N LYS A 72 5.90 7.12 0.25
CA LYS A 72 4.99 6.35 -0.60
C LYS A 72 4.09 5.46 0.24
N CYS A 73 4.69 4.75 1.20
CA CYS A 73 3.96 3.90 2.12
C CYS A 73 2.95 4.71 2.97
N SER A 74 3.32 5.91 3.45
CA SER A 74 2.41 6.81 4.18
C SER A 74 1.26 7.32 3.30
N SER A 75 1.54 7.64 2.02
CA SER A 75 0.50 8.06 1.08
C SER A 75 -0.49 6.93 0.81
N ILE A 76 -0.03 5.69 0.62
CA ILE A 76 -0.89 4.52 0.45
C ILE A 76 -1.74 4.30 1.72
N ALA A 77 -1.14 4.37 2.90
CA ALA A 77 -1.87 4.20 4.15
C ALA A 77 -2.98 5.25 4.33
N LEU A 78 -2.69 6.53 4.08
CA LEU A 78 -3.62 7.63 4.34
C LEU A 78 -4.64 7.84 3.23
N ASN A 79 -4.25 7.67 1.96
CA ASN A 79 -5.13 7.96 0.82
C ASN A 79 -5.86 6.72 0.30
N VAL A 80 -5.30 5.52 0.51
CA VAL A 80 -5.93 4.27 0.11
C VAL A 80 -6.58 3.61 1.32
N LEU A 81 -5.83 3.23 2.36
CA LEU A 81 -6.38 2.40 3.44
C LEU A 81 -7.31 3.16 4.41
N ALA A 82 -6.95 4.39 4.79
CA ALA A 82 -7.71 5.13 5.81
C ALA A 82 -9.17 5.42 5.43
N PRO A 83 -9.52 5.78 4.18
CA PRO A 83 -10.92 5.96 3.76
C PRO A 83 -11.78 4.69 3.84
N PHE A 84 -11.19 3.49 3.73
CA PHE A 84 -11.93 2.23 3.83
C PHE A 84 -12.16 1.77 5.28
N HIS A 85 -11.52 2.41 6.26
CA HIS A 85 -11.69 2.06 7.67
C HIS A 85 -13.01 2.59 8.26
N SER A 86 -13.55 3.69 7.72
CA SER A 86 -14.72 4.40 8.30
C SER A 86 -16.06 4.12 7.62
N THR A 87 -16.16 3.15 6.68
CA THR A 87 -17.39 2.87 5.92
C THR A 87 -18.25 1.72 6.47
N ASN A 88 -18.08 1.28 7.72
CA ASN A 88 -18.96 0.27 8.36
C ASN A 88 -19.36 0.69 9.78
N PHE A 89 -20.18 1.74 9.89
CA PHE A 89 -21.12 1.91 11.01
C PHE A 89 -22.42 2.50 10.42
N SER A 90 -23.26 1.61 9.92
CA SER A 90 -24.71 1.80 9.81
C SER A 90 -25.39 0.65 10.55
#